data_AF-A0A920IBT1-F1
#
_entry.id   AF-A0A920IBT1-F1
#
_cell.length_a   1.000
_cell.length_b   1.000
_cell.length_c   1.000
_cell.angle_alpha   90.00
_cell.angle_beta   90.00
_cell.angle_gamma   90.00
#
_symmetry.space_group_name_H-M   'P 1'
#
loop_
_entity.id
_entity.type
_entity.pdbx_description
1 polymer ?
#
loop_
_entity_poly.entity_id
_entity_poly.type
_entity_poly.pdbx_seq_one_letter_code
_entity_poly.pdbx_strand_id
1 'polypeptide(L)'
;MTNFTQDLKNTPHNANGNQIMNNTTQTTPLSSNEDNKITILAPSFTEAAIMFHKQNLSAKGYRLTSRIEAHKFFASEGSQLSELFDGKALYAVTFEHDSKLAAQTNTN
;
A
#
# COMPACT_ATOMS: atom_id res chain seq x y z
N MET A 1 24.86 28.72 -35.17
CA MET A 1 23.41 28.65 -34.93
C MET A 1 22.88 27.48 -35.76
N THR A 2 22.23 26.55 -35.08
CA THR A 2 22.02 25.17 -35.54
C THR A 2 20.66 25.05 -36.23
N ASN A 3 20.64 24.74 -37.52
CA ASN A 3 19.40 24.45 -38.25
C ASN A 3 19.23 22.92 -38.35
N PHE A 4 18.56 22.36 -37.34
CA PHE A 4 18.00 21.01 -37.38
C PHE A 4 16.72 21.02 -38.22
N THR A 5 16.80 20.56 -39.46
CA THR A 5 15.62 20.13 -40.22
C THR A 5 15.71 18.61 -40.31
N GLN A 6 14.94 17.90 -39.48
CA GLN A 6 14.67 16.48 -39.71
C GLN A 6 13.34 16.37 -40.43
N ASP A 7 13.41 15.71 -41.57
CA ASP A 7 12.32 15.40 -42.47
C ASP A 7 11.27 14.51 -41.80
N LEU A 8 10.01 14.93 -41.94
CA LEU A 8 8.83 14.21 -41.50
C LEU A 8 8.54 13.10 -42.52
N LYS A 9 9.03 11.88 -42.28
CA LYS A 9 8.58 10.69 -43.03
C LYS A 9 7.29 10.15 -42.41
N ASN A 10 6.17 10.60 -42.96
CA ASN A 10 4.85 10.00 -42.80
C ASN A 10 4.91 8.48 -43.07
N THR A 11 4.58 7.66 -42.07
CA THR A 11 4.17 6.26 -42.27
C THR A 11 2.73 6.13 -41.77
N PRO A 12 1.78 5.67 -42.60
CA PRO A 12 0.39 5.52 -42.20
C PRO A 12 0.23 4.31 -41.27
N HIS A 13 -0.10 4.54 -39.99
CA HIS A 13 -0.58 3.46 -39.14
C HIS A 13 -2.08 3.26 -39.32
N ASN A 14 -2.37 2.15 -40.01
CA ASN A 14 -3.65 1.52 -40.25
C ASN A 14 -4.52 1.47 -38.97
N ALA A 15 -5.68 2.12 -39.02
CA ALA A 15 -6.74 2.00 -38.05
C ALA A 15 -7.47 0.67 -38.27
N ASN A 16 -7.46 -0.25 -37.30
CA ASN A 16 -8.48 -1.29 -37.10
C ASN A 16 -8.24 -2.04 -35.78
N GLY A 17 -9.26 -2.12 -34.91
CA GLY A 17 -9.39 -3.20 -33.92
C GLY A 17 -9.59 -2.76 -32.47
N ASN A 18 -10.85 -2.64 -32.07
CA ASN A 18 -11.41 -2.71 -30.71
C ASN A 18 -10.41 -2.94 -29.55
N GLN A 19 -10.10 -1.88 -28.81
CA GLN A 19 -9.69 -2.02 -27.41
C GLN A 19 -10.95 -2.17 -26.56
N ILE A 20 -11.30 -3.42 -26.30
CA ILE A 20 -12.31 -3.80 -25.32
C ILE A 20 -11.67 -3.52 -23.96
N MET A 21 -12.16 -2.51 -23.25
CA MET A 21 -11.66 -2.10 -21.94
C MET A 21 -12.24 -3.03 -20.86
N ASN A 22 -11.63 -4.18 -20.66
CA ASN A 22 -11.90 -5.08 -19.55
C ASN A 22 -11.02 -4.69 -18.35
N ASN A 23 -11.50 -3.69 -17.59
CA ASN A 23 -10.97 -3.33 -16.27
C ASN A 23 -11.33 -4.44 -15.28
N THR A 24 -10.65 -5.58 -15.40
CA THR A 24 -10.48 -6.49 -14.28
C THR A 24 -9.54 -5.77 -13.34
N THR A 25 -9.98 -5.46 -12.13
CA THR A 25 -9.15 -4.94 -11.03
C THR A 25 -7.93 -5.84 -10.89
N GLN A 26 -6.83 -5.43 -11.51
CA GLN A 26 -5.55 -6.10 -11.39
C GLN A 26 -5.06 -5.81 -9.98
N THR A 27 -5.35 -6.72 -9.05
CA THR A 27 -4.62 -6.80 -7.79
C THR A 27 -3.20 -7.21 -8.15
N THR A 28 -2.38 -6.25 -8.57
CA THR A 28 -0.95 -6.43 -8.77
C THR A 28 -0.37 -6.79 -7.41
N PRO A 29 0.12 -8.02 -7.18
CA PRO A 29 0.87 -8.30 -5.97
C PRO A 29 2.13 -7.42 -6.01
N LEU A 30 2.21 -6.46 -5.09
CA LEU A 30 3.36 -5.56 -4.95
C LEU A 30 4.53 -6.36 -4.34
N SER A 31 5.20 -7.18 -5.13
CA SER A 31 6.41 -7.89 -4.72
C SER A 31 7.57 -6.90 -4.57
N SER A 32 7.72 -6.27 -3.40
CA SER A 32 8.80 -5.31 -3.11
C SER A 32 8.91 -4.96 -1.61
N ASN A 33 9.37 -5.84 -0.72
CA ASN A 33 9.64 -5.59 0.73
C ASN A 33 8.47 -5.07 1.61
N GLU A 34 7.40 -4.54 1.03
CA GLU A 34 6.18 -4.04 1.66
C GLU A 34 5.30 -5.18 2.19
N ASP A 35 5.47 -6.41 1.67
CA ASP A 35 4.82 -7.63 2.17
C ASP A 35 5.16 -7.93 3.65
N ASN A 36 6.21 -7.29 4.17
CA ASN A 36 6.62 -7.44 5.56
C ASN A 36 5.94 -6.44 6.48
N LYS A 37 5.13 -5.47 6.02
CA LYS A 37 4.53 -4.46 6.90
C LYS A 37 3.02 -4.60 6.99
N ILE A 38 2.49 -4.51 8.21
CA ILE A 38 1.06 -4.52 8.48
C ILE A 38 0.73 -3.29 9.33
N THR A 39 -0.24 -2.49 8.90
CA THR A 39 -0.73 -1.35 9.68
C THR A 39 -2.13 -1.64 10.19
N ILE A 40 -2.32 -1.53 11.50
CA ILE A 40 -3.63 -1.63 12.14
C ILE A 40 -4.14 -0.21 12.41
N LEU A 41 -5.33 0.10 11.90
CA LEU A 41 -6.06 1.33 12.20
C LEU A 41 -7.05 1.07 13.33
N ALA A 42 -6.98 1.83 14.43
CA ALA A 42 -7.88 1.64 15.56
C ALA A 42 -8.23 2.98 16.26
N PRO A 43 -9.43 3.10 16.85
CA PRO A 43 -9.82 4.26 17.67
C PRO A 43 -8.91 4.49 18.88
N SER A 44 -8.24 3.45 19.38
CA SER A 44 -7.34 3.54 20.53
C SER A 44 -6.14 2.60 20.40
N PHE A 45 -5.07 2.92 21.12
CA PHE A 45 -3.91 2.03 21.22
C PHE A 45 -4.26 0.65 21.79
N THR A 46 -5.10 0.61 22.83
CA THR A 46 -5.54 -0.65 23.46
C THR A 46 -6.22 -1.58 22.46
N GLU A 47 -7.07 -1.04 21.59
CA GLU A 47 -7.77 -1.81 20.57
C GLU A 47 -6.83 -2.33 19.48
N ALA A 48 -5.83 -1.53 19.09
CA ALA A 48 -4.77 -1.99 18.21
C ALA A 48 -3.95 -3.14 18.83
N ALA A 49 -3.63 -3.05 20.13
CA ALA A 49 -2.91 -4.10 20.85
C ALA A 49 -3.73 -5.41 20.95
N ILE A 50 -5.04 -5.30 21.18
CA ILE A 50 -5.96 -6.46 21.17
C ILE A 50 -5.96 -7.11 19.79
N MET A 51 -6.05 -6.33 18.71
CA MET A 51 -6.01 -6.87 17.35
C MET A 51 -4.67 -7.56 17.05
N PHE A 52 -3.55 -6.98 17.47
CA PHE A 52 -2.23 -7.58 17.35
C PHE A 52 -2.17 -8.97 18.01
N HIS A 53 -2.70 -9.09 19.23
CA HIS A 53 -2.76 -10.36 19.95
C HIS A 53 -3.72 -11.36 19.28
N LYS A 54 -4.93 -10.91 18.92
CA LYS A 54 -5.96 -11.76 18.26
C LYS A 54 -5.49 -12.36 16.94
N GLN A 55 -4.70 -11.61 16.17
CA GLN A 55 -4.15 -12.05 14.89
C GLN A 55 -2.86 -12.89 15.02
N ASN A 56 -2.40 -13.08 16.27
CA ASN A 56 -1.17 -13.77 16.65
C ASN A 56 0.06 -13.24 15.88
N LEU A 57 0.12 -11.92 15.68
CA LEU A 57 1.14 -11.28 14.85
C LEU A 57 2.55 -11.44 15.46
N SER A 58 2.66 -11.47 16.79
CA SER A 58 3.93 -11.75 17.47
C SER A 58 4.49 -13.13 17.13
N ALA A 59 3.66 -14.19 17.16
CA ALA A 59 4.08 -15.55 16.83
C ALA A 59 4.47 -15.69 15.35
N LYS A 60 3.86 -14.86 14.49
CA LYS A 60 4.23 -14.73 13.08
C LYS A 60 5.50 -13.88 12.86
N GLY A 61 6.15 -13.37 13.90
CA GLY A 61 7.40 -12.61 13.78
C GLY A 61 7.22 -11.11 13.48
N TYR A 62 6.01 -10.58 13.60
CA TYR A 62 5.77 -9.14 13.45
C TYR A 62 6.11 -8.38 14.73
N ARG A 63 6.79 -7.26 14.58
CA ARG A 63 7.23 -6.38 15.67
C ARG A 63 6.79 -4.96 15.38
N LEU A 64 6.45 -4.20 16.43
CA LEU A 64 6.06 -2.80 16.29
C LEU A 64 7.24 -1.97 15.76
N THR A 65 7.03 -1.22 14.67
CA THR A 65 8.12 -0.55 13.95
C THR A 65 8.49 0.81 14.54
N SER A 66 7.52 1.61 15.03
CA SER A 66 7.81 2.95 15.56
C SER A 66 6.63 3.61 16.29
N ARG A 67 6.71 4.95 16.46
CA ARG A 67 5.85 5.81 17.27
C ARG A 67 4.39 5.73 16.83
N ILE A 68 3.52 5.57 17.81
CA ILE A 68 2.08 5.46 17.62
C ILE A 68 1.45 6.83 17.78
N GLU A 69 0.87 7.33 16.69
CA GLU A 69 0.20 8.63 16.64
C GLU A 69 -1.20 8.49 16.06
N ALA A 70 -2.08 9.40 16.46
CA ALA A 70 -3.43 9.50 15.93
C ALA A 70 -3.42 10.40 14.70
N HIS A 71 -3.97 9.92 13.59
CA HIS A 71 -4.05 10.62 12.32
C HIS A 71 -5.49 10.74 11.86
N LYS A 72 -5.82 11.87 11.23
CA LYS A 72 -7.02 11.99 10.39
C LYS A 72 -6.65 11.54 8.98
N PHE A 73 -7.53 10.75 8.37
CA PHE A 73 -7.31 10.21 7.04
C PHE A 73 -8.21 10.89 6.04
N PHE A 74 -7.69 11.09 4.84
CA PHE A 74 -8.42 11.71 3.74
C PHE A 74 -8.20 10.88 2.48
N ALA A 75 -9.25 10.74 1.67
CA ALA A 75 -9.15 10.23 0.31
C ALA A 75 -9.12 11.41 -0.65
N SER A 76 -8.20 11.36 -1.61
CA SER A 76 -8.09 12.37 -2.66
C SER A 76 -8.50 11.72 -3.99
N GLU A 77 -9.55 12.25 -4.61
CA GLU A 77 -9.97 11.87 -5.97
C GLU A 77 -9.90 13.12 -6.86
N GLY A 78 -8.81 13.22 -7.63
CA GLY A 78 -8.52 14.42 -8.42
C GLY A 78 -8.38 15.66 -7.53
N SER A 79 -9.25 16.65 -7.73
CA SER A 79 -9.29 17.89 -6.93
C SER A 79 -10.16 17.81 -5.67
N GLN A 80 -10.89 16.71 -5.47
CA GLN A 80 -11.78 16.52 -4.33
C GLN A 80 -11.01 15.83 -3.19
N LEU A 81 -11.05 16.42 -2.00
CA LEU A 81 -10.59 15.79 -0.77
C LEU A 81 -11.80 15.43 0.09
N SER A 82 -11.92 14.16 0.48
CA SER A 82 -12.96 13.67 1.38
C SER A 82 -12.37 13.09 2.66
N GLU A 83 -13.00 13.40 3.79
CA GLU A 83 -12.63 12.81 5.07
C GLU A 83 -12.97 11.32 5.10
N LEU A 84 -12.04 10.50 5.58
CA LEU A 84 -12.26 9.09 5.84
C LEU A 84 -12.62 8.89 7.31
N PHE A 85 -13.34 7.79 7.60
CA PHE A 85 -13.70 7.39 8.97
C PHE A 85 -14.48 8.47 9.75
N ASP A 86 -15.43 9.14 9.08
CA ASP A 86 -16.22 10.26 9.61
C ASP A 86 -15.36 11.44 10.13
N GLY A 87 -14.15 11.60 9.61
CA GLY A 87 -13.21 12.65 10.05
C GLY A 87 -12.62 12.40 11.45
N LYS A 88 -12.83 11.21 12.02
CA LYS A 88 -12.28 10.81 13.32
C LYS A 88 -10.80 10.50 13.19
N ALA A 89 -10.03 10.91 14.19
CA ALA A 89 -8.63 10.51 14.27
C ALA A 89 -8.53 9.03 14.69
N LEU A 90 -7.75 8.24 13.95
CA LEU A 90 -7.44 6.85 14.29
C LEU A 90 -5.94 6.70 14.52
N TYR A 91 -5.57 5.79 15.40
CA TYR A 91 -4.19 5.39 15.59
C TYR A 91 -3.76 4.46 14.45
N ALA A 92 -2.67 4.80 13.78
CA ALA A 92 -2.01 3.92 12.83
C ALA A 92 -0.84 3.21 13.52
N VAL A 93 -0.97 1.91 13.70
CA VAL A 93 0.05 1.09 14.36
C VAL A 93 0.67 0.16 13.34
N THR A 94 1.90 0.46 12.93
CA THR A 94 2.63 -0.31 11.92
C THR A 94 3.54 -1.34 12.57
N PHE A 95 3.42 -2.57 12.11
CA PHE A 95 4.26 -3.70 12.46
C PHE A 95 5.07 -4.13 11.25
N GLU A 96 6.29 -4.60 11.48
CA GLU A 96 7.13 -5.19 10.46
C GLU A 96 7.50 -6.63 10.81
N HIS A 97 7.45 -7.50 9.80
CA HIS A 97 7.87 -8.87 9.85
C HIS A 97 9.38 -8.92 9.82
N ASP A 98 9.97 -9.33 10.94
CA ASP A 98 11.39 -9.58 10.99
C ASP A 98 11.66 -11.02 10.52
N SER A 99 11.96 -11.15 9.23
CA SER A 99 12.28 -12.45 8.61
C SER A 99 13.49 -13.15 9.24
N LYS A 100 14.35 -12.44 10.01
CA LYS A 100 15.47 -13.05 10.75
C LYS A 100 15.05 -13.61 12.11
N LEU A 101 13.97 -13.12 12.71
CA LEU A 101 13.36 -13.71 13.90
C LEU A 101 12.47 -14.92 13.58
N ALA A 102 11.74 -14.90 12.45
CA ALA A 102 10.87 -16.00 12.05
C ALA A 102 11.62 -17.32 11.76
N ALA A 103 12.90 -17.25 11.38
CA ALA A 103 13.73 -18.42 11.12
C ALA A 103 14.18 -19.17 12.41
N GLN A 104 14.01 -18.58 13.59
CA GLN A 104 14.47 -19.16 14.86
C GLN A 104 13.36 -19.93 15.61
N THR A 105 12.10 -19.80 15.21
CA THR A 105 10.95 -20.43 15.90
C THR A 105 10.53 -21.78 15.31
N ASN A 106 11.20 -22.26 14.24
CA ASN A 106 10.90 -23.54 13.57
C ASN A 106 11.87 -24.68 13.91
N THR A 107 12.65 -24.57 14.98
CA THR A 107 13.49 -25.68 15.46
C THR A 107 13.10 -26.04 16.89
N ASN A 108 12.11 -26.93 17.03
CA ASN A 108 11.96 -27.87 18.14
C ASN A 108 11.12 -29.06 17.69
#